data_AF-A0A833GHJ8-F1
#
_entry.id   AF-A0A833GHJ8-F1
#
_cell.length_a   1.000
_cell.length_b   1.000
_cell.length_c   1.000
_cell.angle_alpha   90.00
_cell.angle_beta   90.00
_cell.angle_gamma   90.00
#
_symmetry.space_group_name_H-M   'P 1'
#
loop_
_entity.id
_entity.type
_entity.pdbx_description
1 polymer ?
#
loop_
_entity_poly.entity_id
_entity_poly.type
_entity_poly.pdbx_seq_one_letter_code
_entity_poly.pdbx_strand_id
1 'polypeptide(L)'
;MKPIRLSIACTFVLLAGCGDLLGVKRQPFTIYAPSYQAPAPGAGQPMVDWQLVVETPQASEALNTPRIVVMPSPGVIEVYPGARWSDPAPALLRNLVVQGFAQSGR
;
A
#
# COMPACT_ATOMS: atom_id res chain seq x y z
N MET A 1 28.17 47.92 7.26
CA MET A 1 26.82 47.27 7.22
C MET A 1 26.48 46.58 5.89
N LYS A 2 27.10 46.91 4.74
CA LYS A 2 26.92 46.21 3.46
C LYS A 2 27.56 44.81 3.34
N PRO A 3 28.74 44.49 3.93
CA PRO A 3 29.36 43.18 3.71
C PRO A 3 28.69 42.05 4.50
N ILE A 4 28.14 42.35 5.69
CA ILE A 4 27.44 41.37 6.54
C ILE A 4 26.15 40.85 5.88
N ARG A 5 25.43 41.71 5.15
CA ARG A 5 24.22 41.30 4.40
C ARG A 5 24.56 40.39 3.22
N LEU A 6 25.73 40.56 2.62
CA LEU A 6 26.20 39.72 1.52
C LEU A 6 26.59 38.32 2.00
N SER A 7 27.21 38.21 3.18
CA SER A 7 27.57 36.93 3.79
C SER A 7 26.34 36.10 4.19
N ILE A 8 25.31 36.74 4.76
CA ILE A 8 24.06 36.05 5.15
C ILE A 8 23.32 35.50 3.92
N ALA A 9 23.29 36.27 2.82
CA ALA A 9 22.68 35.83 1.57
C ALA A 9 23.40 34.61 0.96
N CYS A 10 24.73 34.57 1.03
CA CYS A 10 25.53 33.45 0.51
C CYS A 10 25.30 32.16 1.30
N THR A 11 25.21 32.24 2.63
CA THR A 11 24.91 31.08 3.48
C THR A 11 23.51 30.52 3.22
N PHE A 12 22.51 31.38 2.97
CA PHE A 12 21.15 30.92 2.65
C PHE A 12 21.07 30.17 1.30
N VAL A 13 21.83 30.62 0.29
CA VAL A 13 21.89 29.93 -1.01
C VAL A 13 22.56 28.55 -0.89
N LEU A 14 23.61 28.43 -0.08
CA LEU A 14 24.29 27.16 0.15
C LEU A 14 23.42 26.15 0.92
N LEU A 15 22.60 26.60 1.87
CA LEU A 15 21.66 25.71 2.60
C LEU A 15 20.49 25.24 1.72
N ALA A 16 19.98 26.08 0.82
CA ALA A 16 18.88 25.71 -0.08
C ALA A 16 19.30 24.69 -1.15
N GLY A 17 20.60 24.60 -1.48
CA GLY A 17 21.13 23.67 -2.48
C GLY A 17 21.29 22.22 -2.01
N CYS A 18 21.23 21.94 -0.70
CA CYS A 18 21.41 20.57 -0.20
C CYS A 18 20.21 19.65 -0.47
N GLY A 19 19.02 20.19 -0.75
CA GLY A 19 17.82 19.37 -0.98
C GLY A 19 17.88 18.50 -2.23
N ASP A 20 18.41 19.03 -3.33
CA ASP A 20 18.56 18.33 -4.62
C ASP A 20 19.76 17.36 -4.61
N LEU A 21 20.85 17.73 -3.94
CA LEU A 21 22.05 16.91 -3.77
C LEU A 21 21.84 15.69 -2.87
N LEU A 22 20.85 15.75 -1.96
CA LEU A 22 20.46 14.61 -1.12
C LEU A 22 19.75 13.49 -1.90
N GLY A 23 19.55 13.65 -3.22
CA GLY A 23 19.23 12.53 -4.10
C GLY A 23 17.96 11.77 -3.70
N VAL A 24 17.02 12.43 -3.01
CA VAL A 24 15.72 11.87 -2.62
C VAL A 24 14.82 11.82 -3.84
N LYS A 25 15.28 11.18 -4.92
CA LYS A 25 14.44 10.75 -6.02
C LYS A 25 13.60 9.61 -5.47
N ARG A 26 12.36 9.93 -5.07
CA ARG A 26 11.34 8.91 -4.84
C ARG A 26 11.26 8.10 -6.13
N GLN A 27 11.78 6.87 -6.11
CA GLN A 27 11.64 5.97 -7.24
C GLN A 27 10.14 5.83 -7.52
N PRO A 28 9.71 6.05 -8.77
CA PRO A 28 8.31 5.84 -9.10
C PRO A 28 7.96 4.39 -8.80
N PHE A 29 6.80 4.16 -8.20
CA PHE A 29 6.28 2.83 -7.94
C PHE A 29 4.86 2.71 -8.48
N THR A 30 4.51 1.52 -8.95
CA THR A 30 3.16 1.17 -9.38
C THR A 30 2.32 0.77 -8.18
N ILE A 31 1.08 1.25 -8.12
CA ILE A 31 0.10 0.83 -7.13
C ILE A 31 -0.82 -0.20 -7.78
N TYR A 32 -0.86 -1.40 -7.20
CA TYR A 32 -1.78 -2.46 -7.57
C TYR A 32 -2.98 -2.45 -6.62
N ALA A 33 -4.18 -2.33 -7.17
CA ALA A 33 -5.44 -2.36 -6.43
C ALA A 33 -6.33 -3.48 -7.00
N PRO A 34 -6.15 -4.74 -6.55
CA PRO A 34 -7.00 -5.84 -6.97
C PRO A 34 -8.47 -5.56 -6.66
N SER A 35 -9.35 -5.99 -7.55
CA SER A 35 -10.79 -6.03 -7.33
C SER A 35 -11.29 -7.45 -7.52
N TYR A 36 -12.31 -7.84 -6.76
CA TYR A 36 -12.98 -9.12 -6.94
C TYR A 36 -14.24 -8.93 -7.80
N GLN A 37 -14.37 -9.78 -8.82
CA GLN A 37 -15.56 -9.90 -9.65
C GLN A 37 -16.18 -11.27 -9.38
N ALA A 38 -17.28 -11.30 -8.63
CA ALA A 38 -18.01 -12.52 -8.35
C ALA A 38 -18.68 -13.05 -9.63
N PRO A 39 -18.75 -14.38 -9.82
CA PRO A 39 -19.65 -14.98 -10.79
C PRO A 39 -21.10 -14.56 -10.51
N ALA A 40 -21.94 -14.55 -11.55
CA ALA A 40 -23.36 -14.29 -11.36
C ALA A 40 -23.95 -15.25 -10.30
N PRO A 41 -24.81 -14.78 -9.40
CA PRO A 41 -25.43 -15.63 -8.38
C PRO A 41 -26.10 -16.84 -9.02
N GLY A 42 -25.72 -18.04 -8.58
CA GLY A 42 -26.35 -19.27 -9.05
C GLY A 42 -27.84 -19.29 -8.67
N ALA A 43 -28.70 -19.73 -9.59
CA ALA A 43 -30.12 -19.91 -9.27
C ALA A 43 -30.30 -20.91 -8.12
N GLY A 44 -31.11 -20.56 -7.11
CA GLY A 44 -31.45 -21.44 -5.99
C GLY A 44 -30.50 -21.41 -4.79
N GLN A 45 -29.64 -20.40 -4.67
CA GLN A 45 -28.85 -20.19 -3.45
C GLN A 45 -29.77 -19.70 -2.31
N PRO A 46 -29.72 -20.30 -1.10
CA PRO A 46 -30.59 -19.90 0.01
C PRO A 46 -30.23 -18.51 0.54
N MET A 47 -31.23 -17.66 0.76
CA MET A 47 -31.09 -16.43 1.53
C MET A 47 -30.75 -16.76 2.99
N VAL A 48 -30.02 -15.87 3.64
CA VAL A 48 -29.63 -16.01 5.04
C VAL A 48 -30.22 -14.87 5.86
N ASP A 49 -30.53 -15.14 7.13
CA ASP A 49 -31.08 -14.17 8.09
C ASP A 49 -30.06 -13.73 9.15
N TRP A 50 -28.85 -14.29 9.09
CA TRP A 50 -27.74 -13.94 9.96
C TRP A 50 -26.86 -12.84 9.37
N GLN A 51 -26.04 -12.22 10.24
CA GLN A 51 -25.04 -11.23 9.84
C GLN A 51 -23.64 -11.82 9.98
N LEU A 52 -22.76 -11.46 9.04
CA LEU A 52 -21.35 -11.85 9.05
C LEU A 52 -20.47 -10.62 9.18
N VAL A 53 -19.61 -10.64 10.19
CA VAL A 53 -18.51 -9.67 10.36
C VAL A 53 -17.22 -10.34 9.92
N VAL A 54 -16.49 -9.69 9.03
CA VAL A 54 -15.17 -10.14 8.58
C VAL A 54 -14.11 -9.26 9.23
N GLU A 55 -13.43 -9.82 10.22
CA GLU A 55 -12.31 -9.15 10.89
C GLU A 55 -11.09 -9.06 9.98
N THR A 56 -10.21 -8.09 10.26
CA THR A 56 -8.91 -8.00 9.56
C THR A 56 -8.06 -9.20 9.95
N PRO A 57 -7.57 -10.01 8.99
CA PRO A 57 -6.68 -11.13 9.25
C PRO A 57 -5.44 -10.70 10.03
N GLN A 58 -5.05 -11.50 11.03
CA GLN A 58 -3.78 -11.32 11.71
C GLN A 58 -2.64 -11.66 10.75
N ALA A 59 -1.64 -10.79 10.69
CA ALA A 59 -0.50 -10.94 9.79
C ALA A 59 0.79 -10.53 10.51
N SER A 60 1.91 -11.11 10.09
CA SER A 60 3.23 -10.67 10.54
C SER A 60 3.49 -9.23 10.12
N GLU A 61 4.44 -8.56 10.79
CA GLU A 61 4.82 -7.19 10.44
C GLU A 61 5.29 -7.06 8.98
N ALA A 62 5.93 -8.11 8.45
CA ALA A 62 6.35 -8.14 7.04
C ALA A 62 5.15 -7.98 6.07
N LEU A 63 4.02 -8.63 6.37
CA LEU A 63 2.81 -8.61 5.56
C LEU A 63 1.86 -7.45 5.92
N ASN A 64 1.94 -6.91 7.14
CA ASN A 64 1.12 -5.78 7.59
C ASN A 64 1.64 -4.43 7.04
N THR A 65 1.95 -4.39 5.75
CA THR A 65 2.39 -3.21 5.03
C THR A 65 1.77 -3.22 3.62
N PRO A 66 1.73 -2.09 2.90
CA PRO A 66 1.33 -2.08 1.50
C PRO A 66 2.41 -2.66 0.56
N ARG A 67 3.57 -3.12 1.06
CA ARG A 67 4.64 -3.66 0.21
C ARG A 67 4.24 -5.04 -0.31
N ILE A 68 4.59 -5.33 -1.57
CA ILE A 68 4.40 -6.67 -2.12
C ILE A 68 5.55 -7.54 -1.63
N VAL A 69 5.24 -8.49 -0.77
CA VAL A 69 6.21 -9.43 -0.21
C VAL A 69 6.32 -10.66 -1.11
N VAL A 70 7.53 -11.11 -1.40
CA VAL A 70 7.83 -12.30 -2.18
C VAL A 70 8.80 -13.20 -1.44
N MET A 71 8.80 -14.49 -1.77
CA MET A 71 9.71 -15.49 -1.20
C MET A 71 10.46 -16.20 -2.34
N PRO A 72 11.59 -15.66 -2.82
CA PRO A 72 12.32 -16.25 -3.95
C PRO A 72 12.96 -17.61 -3.63
N SER A 73 13.29 -17.87 -2.36
CA SER A 73 13.74 -19.16 -1.86
C SER A 73 13.13 -19.44 -0.48
N PRO A 74 13.01 -20.71 -0.06
CA PRO A 74 12.38 -21.05 1.20
C PRO A 74 13.00 -20.29 2.40
N GLY A 75 12.18 -19.51 3.10
CA GLY A 75 12.61 -18.74 4.28
C GLY A 75 13.28 -17.40 3.98
N VAL A 76 13.50 -17.02 2.72
CA VAL A 76 14.01 -15.70 2.34
C VAL A 76 12.84 -14.83 1.91
N ILE A 77 12.58 -13.76 2.67
CA ILE A 77 11.49 -12.82 2.41
C ILE A 77 12.06 -11.53 1.85
N GLU A 78 11.55 -11.09 0.70
CA GLU A 78 11.96 -9.85 0.04
C GLU A 78 10.74 -8.98 -0.31
N VAL A 79 10.99 -7.71 -0.59
CA VAL A 79 9.98 -6.77 -1.09
C VAL A 79 10.18 -6.58 -2.59
N TYR A 80 9.11 -6.75 -3.35
CA TYR A 80 9.13 -6.52 -4.78
C TYR A 80 9.43 -5.04 -5.10
N PRO A 81 10.44 -4.75 -5.94
CA PRO A 81 10.87 -3.40 -6.22
C PRO A 81 9.87 -2.66 -7.12
N GLY A 82 9.68 -1.35 -6.87
CA GLY A 82 8.88 -0.49 -7.75
C GLY A 82 7.38 -0.81 -7.79
N ALA A 83 6.87 -1.64 -6.89
CA ALA A 83 5.46 -1.96 -6.81
C ALA A 83 4.97 -2.09 -5.36
N ARG A 84 3.71 -1.75 -5.15
CA ARG A 84 3.02 -1.91 -3.87
C ARG A 84 1.54 -2.15 -4.07
N TRP A 85 0.89 -2.71 -3.05
CA TRP A 85 -0.54 -2.71 -2.92
C TRP A 85 -1.09 -1.29 -2.66
N SER A 86 -2.38 -1.09 -2.94
CA SER A 86 -3.11 0.11 -2.53
C SER A 86 -3.13 0.25 -1.00
N ASP A 87 -3.38 -0.86 -0.31
CA ASP A 87 -3.59 -0.96 1.14
C ASP A 87 -2.71 -2.05 1.75
N PRO A 88 -2.52 -2.10 3.09
CA PRO A 88 -1.87 -3.22 3.75
C PRO A 88 -2.52 -4.56 3.37
N ALA A 89 -1.70 -5.58 3.08
CA ALA A 89 -2.18 -6.88 2.61
C ALA A 89 -3.35 -7.49 3.42
N PRO A 90 -3.35 -7.49 4.78
CA PRO A 90 -4.48 -8.06 5.52
C PRO A 90 -5.78 -7.25 5.34
N ALA A 91 -5.70 -5.92 5.30
CA ALA A 91 -6.86 -5.07 5.06
C ALA A 91 -7.40 -5.24 3.63
N LEU A 92 -6.50 -5.37 2.65
CA LEU A 92 -6.86 -5.64 1.26
C LEU A 92 -7.63 -6.96 1.13
N LEU A 93 -7.12 -8.04 1.75
CA LEU A 93 -7.77 -9.35 1.74
C LEU A 93 -9.16 -9.30 2.40
N ARG A 94 -9.28 -8.66 3.57
CA ARG A 94 -10.57 -8.48 4.25
C ARG A 94 -11.59 -7.80 3.32
N ASN A 95 -11.18 -6.70 2.68
CA ASN A 95 -12.06 -5.94 1.80
C ASN A 95 -12.51 -6.77 0.58
N LEU A 96 -11.61 -7.56 -0.01
CA LEU A 96 -11.95 -8.46 -1.13
C LEU A 96 -12.94 -9.56 -0.70
N VAL A 97 -12.78 -10.12 0.50
CA VAL A 97 -13.73 -11.10 1.06
C VAL A 97 -15.11 -10.47 1.28
N VAL A 98 -15.15 -9.28 1.89
CA VAL A 98 -16.40 -8.52 2.07
C VAL A 98 -17.06 -8.23 0.73
N GLN A 99 -16.29 -7.80 -0.27
CA GLN A 99 -16.77 -7.56 -1.63
C GLN A 99 -17.37 -8.83 -2.25
N GLY A 100 -16.74 -9.98 -2.06
CA GLY A 100 -17.25 -11.27 -2.54
C GLY A 100 -18.60 -11.64 -1.92
N PHE A 101 -18.75 -11.51 -0.59
CA PHE A 101 -20.03 -11.77 0.06
C PHE A 101 -21.10 -10.76 -0.33
N ALA A 102 -20.77 -9.47 -0.44
CA ALA A 102 -21.71 -8.44 -0.86
C ALA A 102 -22.24 -8.66 -2.29
N GLN A 103 -21.37 -9.12 -3.20
CA GLN A 103 -21.77 -9.45 -4.57
C GLN A 103 -22.54 -10.76 -4.69
N SER A 104 -22.54 -11.62 -3.66
CA SER A 104 -23.27 -12.89 -3.67
C SER A 104 -24.79 -12.73 -3.58
N GLY A 105 -25.28 -11.56 -3.13
CA GLY A 105 -26.71 -11.26 -3.01
C GLY A 105 -27.45 -12.05 -1.92
N ARG A 106 -26.71 -12.57 -0.94
CA ARG A 106 -27.23 -13.38 0.18
C ARG A 106 -27.51 -12.55 1.41
#